data_AF-A0A844HER4-F1
#
_entry.id   AF-A0A844HER4-F1
#
_cell.length_a   1.000
_cell.length_b   1.000
_cell.length_c   1.000
_cell.angle_alpha   90.00
_cell.angle_beta   90.00
_cell.angle_gamma   90.00
#
_symmetry.space_group_name_H-M   'P 1'
#
loop_
_entity.id
_entity.type
_entity.pdbx_description
1 polymer ?
#
loop_
_entity_poly.entity_id
_entity_poly.type
_entity_poly.pdbx_seq_one_letter_code
_entity_poly.pdbx_strand_id
1 'polypeptide(L)'
;MSEPLVLTDIITTNKPDEWAEHLVYCVETMIGTCRIALLNEGIGGELEERRLHMVEQTLEVAQALAHVAGMGCEILQARCRPQVRMEAAE
;
A
#
# COMPACT_ATOMS: atom_id res chain seq x y z
N MET A 1 19.68 5.96 -12.77
CA MET A 1 18.74 7.07 -12.48
C MET A 1 17.36 6.49 -12.62
N SER A 2 16.58 6.40 -11.55
CA SER A 2 15.23 5.84 -11.61
C SER A 2 14.30 6.86 -12.23
N GLU A 3 13.59 6.47 -13.29
CA GLU A 3 12.60 7.32 -13.96
C GLU A 3 11.49 7.73 -12.98
N PRO A 4 10.90 8.92 -13.14
CA PRO A 4 9.82 9.37 -12.27
C PRO A 4 8.63 8.42 -12.43
N LEU A 5 8.20 7.81 -11.33
CA LEU A 5 6.98 7.00 -11.24
C LEU A 5 5.79 7.80 -11.78
N VAL A 6 5.31 7.43 -12.96
CA VAL A 6 4.11 8.03 -13.55
C VAL A 6 2.91 7.40 -12.85
N LEU A 7 1.91 8.19 -12.49
CA LEU A 7 0.73 7.71 -11.75
C LEU A 7 0.01 6.54 -12.45
N THR A 8 0.12 6.44 -13.78
CA THR A 8 -0.35 5.31 -14.58
C THR A 8 0.36 4.01 -14.25
N ASP A 9 1.66 4.02 -13.96
CA ASP A 9 2.41 2.82 -13.58
C ASP A 9 2.05 2.34 -12.17
N ILE A 10 1.44 3.23 -11.36
CA ILE A 10 0.89 2.89 -10.05
C ILE A 10 -0.45 2.15 -10.18
N ILE A 11 -1.19 2.31 -11.29
CA ILE A 11 -2.51 1.69 -11.48
C ILE A 11 -2.45 0.52 -12.46
N THR A 12 -1.58 0.60 -13.48
CA THR A 12 -1.36 -0.41 -14.49
C THR A 12 0.14 -0.64 -14.65
N THR A 13 0.64 -1.77 -14.17
CA THR A 13 2.06 -2.12 -14.23
C THR A 13 2.26 -3.35 -15.13
N ASN A 14 3.31 -3.34 -15.95
CA ASN A 14 3.76 -4.52 -16.68
C ASN A 14 4.59 -5.48 -15.80
N LYS A 15 4.84 -5.07 -14.55
CA LYS A 15 5.63 -5.79 -13.54
C LYS A 15 4.87 -5.80 -12.20
N PRO A 16 3.85 -6.65 -12.07
CA PRO A 16 2.99 -6.68 -10.89
C PRO A 16 3.76 -7.00 -9.61
N ASP A 17 4.82 -7.80 -9.70
CA ASP A 17 5.60 -8.26 -8.55
C ASP A 17 6.43 -7.11 -7.92
N GLU A 18 7.20 -6.39 -8.75
CA GLU A 18 7.98 -5.21 -8.33
C GLU A 18 7.04 -4.10 -7.81
N TRP A 19 5.91 -3.90 -8.47
CA TRP A 19 4.91 -2.91 -8.05
C TRP A 19 4.29 -3.26 -6.70
N ALA A 20 3.94 -4.53 -6.47
CA ALA A 20 3.38 -4.97 -5.20
C ALA A 20 4.38 -4.79 -4.04
N GLU A 21 5.65 -5.10 -4.27
CA GLU A 21 6.72 -4.87 -3.29
C GLU A 21 6.85 -3.38 -2.93
N HIS A 22 6.87 -2.50 -3.94
CA HIS A 22 6.93 -1.06 -3.72
C HIS A 22 5.68 -0.50 -3.03
N LEU A 23 4.50 -1.03 -3.36
CA LEU A 23 3.25 -0.63 -2.74
C LEU A 23 3.20 -1.01 -1.26
N VAL A 24 3.62 -2.24 -0.91
CA VAL A 24 3.74 -2.70 0.48
C VAL A 24 4.71 -1.81 1.25
N TYR A 25 5.91 -1.59 0.71
CA TYR A 25 6.90 -0.72 1.33
C TYR A 25 6.37 0.71 1.57
N CYS A 26 5.63 1.26 0.60
CA CYS A 26 5.01 2.58 0.71
C CYS A 26 3.98 2.63 1.85
N VAL A 27 3.05 1.66 1.90
CA VAL A 27 2.04 1.55 2.96
C VAL A 27 2.68 1.43 4.34
N GLU A 28 3.69 0.57 4.48
CA GLU A 28 4.42 0.41 5.74
C GLU A 28 5.11 1.70 6.19
N THR A 29 5.74 2.42 5.25
CA THR A 29 6.40 3.71 5.51
C THR A 29 5.39 4.77 5.96
N MET A 30 4.22 4.85 5.29
CA MET A 30 3.14 5.77 5.66
C MET A 30 2.62 5.50 7.08
N ILE A 31 2.36 4.23 7.41
CA ILE A 31 1.92 3.81 8.75
C ILE A 31 2.99 4.12 9.79
N GLY A 32 4.26 3.83 9.50
CA GLY A 32 5.39 4.15 10.38
C GLY A 32 5.50 5.64 10.66
N THR A 33 5.36 6.47 9.62
CA THR A 33 5.38 7.93 9.74
C THR A 33 4.22 8.44 10.59
N CYS A 34 3.01 7.89 10.40
CA CYS A 34 1.84 8.22 11.22
C CYS A 34 2.05 7.88 12.70
N ARG A 35 2.64 6.71 12.99
CA ARG A 35 2.98 6.31 14.36
C ARG A 35 3.95 7.29 15.01
N ILE A 36 5.01 7.70 14.29
CA ILE A 36 5.96 8.69 14.79
C ILE A 36 5.26 10.03 15.07
N ALA A 37 4.37 10.47 14.18
CA ALA A 37 3.61 11.70 14.37
C ALA A 37 2.71 11.63 15.62
N LEU A 38 2.04 10.50 15.86
CA LEU A 38 1.19 10.31 17.03
C LEU A 38 1.96 10.30 18.35
N LEU A 39 3.17 9.72 18.36
CA LEU A 39 4.04 9.72 19.54
C LEU A 39 4.58 11.11 19.88
N ASN A 40 4.46 12.07 18.95
CA ASN A 40 5.03 13.40 19.09
C ASN A 40 4.03 14.34 19.82
N GLU A 41 3.71 14.00 21.08
CA GLU A 41 2.72 14.67 21.94
C GLU A 41 3.18 16.07 22.43
N GLY A 42 4.39 16.52 22.11
CA GLY A 42 4.94 17.81 22.54
C GLY A 42 4.37 19.04 21.81
N ILE A 43 3.48 18.83 20.84
CA ILE A 43 2.87 19.88 20.02
C ILE A 43 1.44 20.06 20.50
N GLY A 44 1.13 21.20 21.14
CA GLY A 44 -0.21 21.53 21.62
C GLY A 44 -0.94 22.57 20.76
N GLY A 45 -2.26 22.67 20.94
CA GLY A 45 -3.11 23.68 20.28
C GLY A 45 -3.42 23.34 18.81
N GLU A 46 -3.51 24.35 17.94
CA GLU A 46 -3.89 24.19 16.51
C GLU A 46 -2.97 23.21 15.74
N LEU A 47 -1.69 23.16 16.11
CA LEU A 47 -0.73 22.25 15.49
C LEU A 47 -0.99 20.77 15.85
N GLU A 48 -1.61 20.52 17.01
CA GLU A 48 -2.04 19.18 17.42
C GLU A 48 -3.19 18.67 16.55
N GLU A 49 -4.24 19.50 16.40
CA GLU A 49 -5.40 19.16 15.58
C GLU A 49 -4.99 18.93 14.12
N ARG A 50 -4.12 19.78 13.58
CA ARG A 50 -3.60 19.62 12.23
C ARG A 50 -2.77 18.34 12.09
N ARG A 51 -1.94 18.00 13.07
CA ARG A 51 -1.17 16.75 13.08
C ARG A 51 -2.10 15.53 13.06
N LEU A 52 -3.11 15.51 13.93
CA LEU A 52 -4.08 14.42 14.00
C LEU A 52 -4.86 14.27 12.68
N HIS A 53 -5.32 15.38 12.10
CA HIS A 53 -6.01 15.37 10.82
C HIS A 53 -5.13 14.84 9.68
N MET A 54 -3.86 15.24 9.60
CA MET A 54 -2.92 14.72 8.60
C MET A 54 -2.64 13.23 8.79
N VAL A 55 -2.54 12.77 10.05
CA VAL A 55 -2.40 11.33 10.36
C VAL A 55 -3.61 10.56 9.86
N GLU A 56 -4.82 11.04 10.16
CA GLU A 56 -6.07 10.41 9.72
C GLU A 56 -6.11 10.26 8.19
N GLN A 57 -5.90 11.35 7.44
CA GLN A 57 -5.89 11.31 5.98
C GLN A 57 -4.81 10.38 5.42
N THR A 58 -3.63 10.37 6.02
CA THR A 58 -2.53 9.51 5.57
C THR A 58 -2.87 8.04 5.80
N LEU A 59 -3.50 7.70 6.93
CA LEU A 59 -3.95 6.34 7.22
C LEU A 59 -5.08 5.88 6.28
N GLU A 60 -6.01 6.76 5.90
CA GLU A 60 -7.05 6.45 4.91
C GLU A 60 -6.44 6.07 3.55
N VAL A 61 -5.45 6.84 3.09
CA VAL A 61 -4.76 6.54 1.82
C VAL A 61 -3.99 5.22 1.94
N ALA A 62 -3.28 4.99 3.06
CA ALA A 62 -2.56 3.74 3.28
C ALA A 62 -3.50 2.52 3.28
N GLN A 63 -4.70 2.64 3.87
CA GLN A 63 -5.72 1.60 3.86
C GLN A 63 -6.26 1.34 2.44
N ALA A 64 -6.53 2.41 1.68
CA ALA A 64 -6.99 2.27 0.30
C ALA A 64 -5.95 1.53 -0.56
N LEU A 65 -4.67 1.89 -0.44
CA LEU A 65 -3.57 1.24 -1.15
C LEU A 65 -3.42 -0.24 -0.75
N ALA A 66 -3.51 -0.55 0.55
CA ALA A 66 -3.48 -1.93 1.04
C ALA A 66 -4.65 -2.75 0.48
N HIS A 67 -5.84 -2.16 0.35
CA HIS A 67 -6.99 -2.83 -0.24
C HIS A 67 -6.80 -3.14 -1.73
N VAL A 68 -6.24 -2.19 -2.50
CA VAL A 68 -5.89 -2.42 -3.91
C VAL A 68 -4.89 -3.58 -4.05
N ALA A 69 -3.85 -3.62 -3.20
CA ALA A 69 -2.91 -4.75 -3.17
C ALA A 69 -3.62 -6.08 -2.86
N GLY A 70 -4.52 -6.08 -1.87
CA GLY A 70 -5.31 -7.25 -1.49
C GLY A 70 -6.18 -7.80 -2.62
N MET A 71 -6.91 -6.92 -3.32
CA MET A 71 -7.70 -7.32 -4.50
C MET A 71 -6.82 -7.91 -5.61
N GLY A 72 -5.64 -7.32 -5.84
CA GLY A 72 -4.66 -7.85 -6.80
C GLY A 72 -4.24 -9.28 -6.46
N CYS A 73 -3.92 -9.55 -5.19
CA CYS A 73 -3.59 -10.88 -4.70
C CYS A 73 -4.74 -11.89 -4.86
N GLU A 74 -5.97 -11.51 -4.54
CA GLU A 74 -7.15 -12.38 -4.71
C GLU A 74 -7.37 -12.78 -6.18
N ILE A 75 -7.24 -11.82 -7.10
CA ILE A 75 -7.36 -12.07 -8.54
C ILE A 75 -6.27 -13.03 -9.03
N LEU A 76 -5.01 -12.82 -8.59
CA LEU A 76 -3.90 -13.71 -8.94
C LEU A 76 -4.10 -15.12 -8.37
N GLN A 77 -4.50 -15.23 -7.10
CA GLN A 77 -4.77 -16.52 -6.46
C GLN A 77 -5.89 -17.29 -7.17
N ALA A 78 -6.94 -16.58 -7.61
CA ALA A 78 -8.02 -17.16 -8.39
C ALA A 78 -7.53 -17.70 -9.76
N ARG A 79 -6.55 -17.06 -10.38
CA ARG A 79 -5.93 -17.49 -11.66
C ARG A 79 -4.95 -18.66 -11.51
N CYS A 80 -4.27 -18.77 -10.37
CA CYS A 80 -3.34 -19.88 -10.10
C CYS A 80 -4.06 -21.16 -9.61
N ARG A 81 -5.23 -21.06 -8.97
CA ARG A 81 -6.02 -22.22 -8.51
C ARG A 81 -6.34 -23.27 -9.60
N PRO A 82 -6.70 -22.89 -10.84
CA PRO A 82 -6.91 -23.84 -11.94
C PRO A 82 -5.65 -24.63 -12.32
N GLN A 83 -4.47 -24.02 -12.25
CA GLN A 83 -3.21 -24.60 -12.73
C GLN A 83 -2.72 -25.75 -11.82
N VAL A 84 -2.83 -25.59 -10.51
CA VAL A 84 -2.42 -26.62 -9.52
C VAL A 84 -3.26 -27.90 -9.63
N ARG A 85 -4.52 -27.81 -10.08
CA ARG A 85 -5.38 -29.00 -10.24
C ARG A 85 -5.06 -29.84 -11.48
N MET A 86 -4.37 -29.27 -12.47
CA MET A 86 -3.94 -30.03 -13.65
C MET A 86 -2.64 -30.77 -13.42
N GLU A 87 -1.69 -30.18 -12.69
CA GLU A 87 -0.40 -30.82 -12.37
C GLU A 87 -0.54 -31.98 -11.36
N ALA A 88 -1.57 -31.97 -10.52
CA ALA A 88 -1.84 -33.07 -9.58
C ALA A 88 -2.62 -34.24 -10.20
N ALA A 89 -2.91 -34.19 -11.51
CA ALA A 89 -3.67 -35.22 -12.24
C ALA A 89 -2.83 -36.00 -13.28
N GLU A 90 -1.51 -35.77 -13.32
CA GLU A 90 -0.52 -36.57 -14.05
C GLU A 90 0.25 -37.51 -13.11
#